data_AF-A0A8F8SYD3-F1
#
_entry.id   AF-A0A8F8SYD3-F1
#
_cell.length_a   1.000
_cell.length_b   1.000
_cell.length_c   1.000
_cell.angle_alpha   90.00
_cell.angle_beta   90.00
_cell.angle_gamma   90.00
#
_symmetry.space_group_name_H-M   'P 1'
#
loop_
_entity.id
_entity.type
_entity.pdbx_description
1 polymer ?
#
loop_
_entity_poly.entity_id
_entity_poly.type
_entity_poly.pdbx_seq_one_letter_code
_entity_poly.pdbx_strand_id
1 'polypeptide(L)' 'MANIIPSIFVPLVGLFFPAATMAFLYLYIQKDQIL' A
#
# COMPACT_ATOMS: atom_id res chain seq x y z
N MET A 1 -21.24 0.39 21.84
CA MET A 1 -19.95 1.10 21.62
C MET A 1 -19.46 0.74 20.22
N ALA A 2 -19.08 1.72 19.41
CA ALA A 2 -18.54 1.46 18.07
C ALA A 2 -17.06 1.05 18.18
N ASN A 3 -16.71 -0.13 17.66
CA ASN A 3 -15.33 -0.55 17.54
C ASN A 3 -14.73 0.11 16.28
N ILE A 4 -13.88 1.12 16.46
CA ILE A 4 -13.32 1.94 15.37
C ILE A 4 -12.08 1.27 14.73
N ILE A 5 -11.52 0.24 15.38
CA ILE A 5 -10.34 -0.49 14.92
C ILE A 5 -10.56 -1.06 13.50
N PRO A 6 -11.62 -1.83 13.20
CA PRO A 6 -11.80 -2.38 11.85
C PRO A 6 -11.99 -1.30 10.79
N SER A 7 -12.74 -0.23 11.09
CA SER A 7 -13.02 0.84 10.14
C SER A 7 -11.78 1.64 9.71
N ILE A 8 -10.73 1.68 10.54
CA ILE A 8 -9.46 2.34 10.19
C ILE A 8 -8.49 1.34 9.54
N PHE A 9 -8.31 0.16 10.13
CA PHE A 9 -7.30 -0.79 9.67
C PHE A 9 -7.69 -1.45 8.35
N VAL A 10 -8.96 -1.77 8.11
CA VAL A 10 -9.42 -2.40 6.86
C VAL A 10 -9.04 -1.56 5.62
N PRO A 11 -9.36 -0.26 5.53
CA PRO A 11 -8.92 0.53 4.37
C PRO A 11 -7.40 0.78 4.36
N LEU A 12 -6.75 0.87 5.52
CA LEU A 12 -5.29 1.04 5.59
C LEU A 12 -4.55 -0.15 4.99
N VAL A 13 -4.89 -1.38 5.38
CA VAL A 13 -4.23 -2.59 4.86
C VAL A 13 -4.80 -3.07 3.52
N GLY A 14 -6.06 -2.77 3.21
CA GLY A 14 -6.72 -3.23 1.99
C GLY A 14 -6.55 -2.29 0.80
N LEU A 15 -6.29 -0.99 1.04
CA LEU A 15 -6.19 0.01 -0.03
C LEU A 15 -4.89 0.80 0.03
N PHE A 16 -4.58 1.44 1.16
CA PHE A 16 -3.42 2.32 1.26
C PHE A 16 -2.10 1.55 1.15
N PHE A 17 -1.94 0.50 1.95
CA PHE A 17 -0.74 -0.31 1.98
C PHE A 17 -0.47 -0.98 0.61
N PRO A 18 -1.46 -1.62 -0.04
CA PRO A 18 -1.27 -2.21 -1.36
C PRO A 18 -0.94 -1.17 -2.42
N ALA A 19 -1.62 -0.02 -2.45
CA ALA A 19 -1.33 1.04 -3.41
C ALA A 19 0.10 1.59 -3.24
N ALA A 20 0.52 1.83 -2.00
CA ALA A 20 1.88 2.27 -1.69
C ALA A 20 2.92 1.22 -2.11
N THR A 21 2.73 -0.05 -1.74
CA THR A 21 3.64 -1.14 -2.13
C THR A 21 3.75 -1.27 -3.65
N MET A 22 2.64 -1.23 -4.39
CA MET A 22 2.66 -1.31 -5.85
C MET A 22 3.42 -0.13 -6.48
N ALA A 23 3.24 1.09 -5.97
CA ALA A 23 3.98 2.25 -6.44
C ALA A 23 5.49 2.14 -6.16
N PHE A 24 5.87 1.72 -4.95
CA PHE A 24 7.28 1.52 -4.60
C PHE A 24 7.93 0.39 -5.41
N LEU A 25 7.23 -0.73 -5.61
CA LEU A 25 7.72 -1.84 -6.42
C LEU A 25 7.87 -1.45 -7.89
N TYR A 26 6.92 -0.67 -8.43
CA TYR A 26 7.03 -0.12 -9.78
C TYR A 26 8.31 0.72 -9.93
N LEU A 27 8.55 1.65 -9.00
CA LEU A 27 9.76 2.46 -9.02
C LEU A 27 11.03 1.61 -8.85
N TYR A 28 11.01 0.60 -7.97
CA TYR A 28 12.14 -0.29 -7.77
C TYR A 28 12.50 -1.07 -9.04
N ILE A 29 11.53 -1.69 -9.70
CA ILE A 29 11.74 -2.45 -10.95
C ILE A 29 12.24 -1.53 -12.07
N GLN A 30 11.65 -0.33 -12.21
CA GLN A 30 12.09 0.63 -13.21
C GLN A 30 13.55 1.07 -12.99
N LYS A 31 14.05 1.11 -11.75
CA LYS A 31 15.45 1.43 -11.46
C LYS A 31 16.43 0.39 -12.00
N ASP A 32 16.06 -0.89 -12.02
CA ASP A 32 16.89 -1.96 -12.58
C ASP A 32 16.85 -1.99 -14.12
N GLN A 33 15.83 -1.41 -14.74
CA GLN A 33 15.71 -1.30 -16.21
C GLN A 33 16.42 -0.09 -16.82
N ILE A 34 16.94 0.84 -16.00
CA ILE A 34 17.64 2.06 -16.48
C ILE A 34 19.13 1.78 -16.77
N LEU A 35 19.63 0.57 -16.51
CA LEU A 35 20.98 0.12 -16.89
C LEU A 35 21.00 -0.63 -18.24
#